data_AF-A0A7V4GAA9-F1
#
_entry.id   AF-A0A7V4GAA9-F1
#
_cell.length_a   1.000
_cell.length_b   1.000
_cell.length_c   1.000
_cell.angle_alpha   90.00
_cell.angle_beta   90.00
_cell.angle_gamma   90.00
#
_symmetry.space_group_name_H-M   'P 1'
#
loop_
_entity.id
_entity.type
_entity.pdbx_description
1 polymer ?
#
loop_
_entity_poly.entity_id
_entity_poly.type
_entity_poly.pdbx_seq_one_letter_code
_entity_poly.pdbx_strand_id
1 'polypeptide(L)'
;VELGLKLEGHFGGPQDMEWALTPEGTFVILQSRPLRVSGLAFAAASPEPLPGLAPPLLTFGVRASGGVAAGPVFLLHHDREIADIPPGAVVVARQPSSRLVLVMDRISAIVTEVGNPTDHMSILAREFRLPTLVDVGGATRVLQTGQMVTVDADHGFVYPGVVRELLARRPGPSPPWKDNPVYHKLAAILKEVVPLHLLDPQSPDFIAANCRTVHDITRFCHEKAMDAMFFLDVEEAVEAAGVCRLKTDLPLNIFVLDLGGGLAVEGRRQVTEADILSRPFRALLRGFHHPQVRWAGSVAPDLKGFISVWANTMYDMGKGERGLGGKSFAIITDRYLNFNSRLGYHFGQVDAYLSEERNDNYITFQFKGGAAAIDRRERRAKLLGLILEDLGFKVQIRGDLVQGRLVKFSFLETEEMLEMSGLLMAFCRQLDLALSSDAVLDRCFQAFKHRDYSLTFLQVREG
;
A
#
# COMPACT_ATOMS: atom_id res chain seq x y z
N VAL A 1 -0.37 -25.72 -27.13
CA VAL A 1 0.29 -27.01 -26.83
C VAL A 1 1.54 -27.22 -27.67
N GLU A 2 1.45 -27.18 -29.00
CA GLU A 2 2.61 -27.40 -29.90
C GLU A 2 3.81 -26.49 -29.60
N LEU A 3 3.58 -25.20 -29.36
CA LEU A 3 4.65 -24.25 -29.03
C LEU A 3 5.37 -24.57 -27.72
N GLY A 4 4.62 -25.07 -26.72
CA GLY A 4 5.18 -25.48 -25.43
C GLY A 4 6.07 -26.71 -25.55
N LEU A 5 5.64 -27.71 -26.33
CA LEU A 5 6.44 -28.90 -26.62
C LEU A 5 7.72 -28.55 -27.41
N LYS A 6 7.66 -27.58 -28.32
CA LYS A 6 8.85 -27.08 -29.04
C LYS A 6 9.86 -26.43 -28.11
N LEU A 7 9.40 -25.64 -27.12
CA LEU A 7 10.26 -25.00 -26.14
C LEU A 7 10.84 -26.00 -25.14
N GLU A 8 10.04 -26.95 -24.66
CA GLU A 8 10.50 -28.05 -23.82
C GLU A 8 11.56 -28.90 -24.52
N GLY A 9 11.35 -29.25 -25.80
CA GLY A 9 12.33 -29.95 -26.62
C GLY A 9 13.61 -29.14 -26.87
N HIS A 10 13.50 -27.82 -27.07
CA HIS A 10 14.65 -26.94 -27.28
C HIS A 10 15.51 -26.77 -26.02
N PHE A 11 14.88 -26.59 -24.85
CA PHE A 11 15.56 -26.35 -23.58
C PHE A 11 15.83 -27.62 -22.76
N GLY A 12 15.38 -28.79 -23.23
CA GLY A 12 15.68 -30.09 -22.62
C GLY A 12 14.97 -30.34 -21.29
N GLY A 13 13.84 -29.68 -21.03
CA GLY A 13 13.05 -29.89 -19.82
C GLY A 13 11.84 -28.96 -19.71
N PRO A 14 10.93 -29.20 -18.74
CA PRO A 14 9.69 -28.46 -18.61
C PRO A 14 9.92 -26.95 -18.49
N GLN A 15 9.11 -26.15 -19.18
CA GLN A 15 9.23 -24.69 -19.21
C GLN A 15 8.01 -24.02 -18.58
N ASP A 16 8.26 -22.97 -17.79
CA ASP A 16 7.30 -21.97 -17.37
C ASP A 16 7.29 -20.88 -18.45
N MET A 17 6.13 -20.62 -19.05
CA MET A 17 6.01 -19.81 -20.27
C MET A 17 4.94 -18.73 -20.13
N GLU A 18 5.28 -17.51 -20.53
CA GLU A 18 4.34 -16.41 -20.69
C GLU A 18 4.18 -16.10 -22.18
N TRP A 19 2.95 -15.88 -22.62
CA TRP A 19 2.61 -15.65 -24.02
C TRP A 19 1.47 -14.65 -24.18
N ALA A 20 1.42 -13.99 -25.32
CA ALA A 20 0.33 -13.11 -25.73
C ALA A 20 -0.27 -13.59 -27.06
N LEU A 21 -1.56 -13.33 -27.27
CA LEU A 21 -2.24 -13.51 -28.55
C LEU A 21 -2.41 -12.14 -29.21
N THR A 22 -1.88 -11.97 -30.41
CA THR A 22 -2.06 -10.72 -31.16
C THR A 22 -3.46 -10.64 -31.77
N PRO A 23 -3.95 -9.44 -32.14
CA PRO A 23 -5.24 -9.27 -32.82
C PRO A 23 -5.36 -10.09 -34.13
N GLU A 24 -4.23 -10.39 -34.77
CA GLU A 24 -4.13 -11.21 -35.98
C GLU A 24 -4.16 -12.72 -35.69
N GLY A 25 -4.35 -13.12 -34.43
CA GLY A 25 -4.45 -14.53 -34.01
C GLY A 25 -3.11 -15.25 -33.86
N THR A 26 -2.00 -14.51 -33.77
CA THR A 26 -0.66 -15.10 -33.64
C THR A 26 -0.24 -15.17 -32.17
N PHE A 27 0.28 -16.32 -31.72
CA PHE A 27 0.85 -16.47 -30.38
C PHE A 27 2.30 -15.99 -30.34
N VAL A 28 2.61 -15.06 -29.44
CA VAL A 28 3.97 -14.54 -29.20
C VAL A 28 4.43 -14.96 -27.82
N ILE A 29 5.62 -15.57 -27.71
CA ILE A 29 6.22 -15.91 -26.43
C ILE A 29 6.93 -14.69 -25.87
N LEU A 30 6.54 -14.29 -24.67
CA LEU A 30 7.11 -13.14 -23.95
C LEU A 30 8.25 -13.59 -23.04
N GLN A 31 8.11 -14.77 -22.41
CA GLN A 31 9.09 -15.32 -21.49
C GLN A 31 9.06 -16.85 -21.52
N SER A 32 10.23 -17.48 -21.43
CA SER A 32 10.38 -18.92 -21.15
C SER A 32 11.51 -19.11 -20.16
N ARG A 33 11.26 -19.87 -19.09
CA ARG A 33 12.29 -20.23 -18.11
C ARG A 33 12.09 -21.67 -17.64
N PRO A 34 13.15 -22.37 -17.15
CA PRO A 34 13.00 -23.71 -16.63
C PRO A 34 11.96 -23.77 -15.50
N LEU A 35 10.96 -24.62 -15.67
CA LEU A 35 9.91 -24.85 -14.67
C LEU A 35 10.54 -25.59 -13.48
N ARG A 36 10.82 -24.87 -12.40
CA ARG A 36 11.31 -25.45 -11.14
C ARG A 36 10.16 -26.02 -10.32
N VAL A 37 9.55 -27.09 -10.82
CA VAL A 37 8.64 -27.91 -10.04
C VAL A 37 9.47 -28.94 -9.29
N SER A 38 9.41 -28.92 -7.96
CA SER A 38 9.85 -30.05 -7.14
C SER A 38 9.09 -31.27 -7.65
N GLY A 39 9.82 -32.20 -8.29
CA GLY A 39 9.25 -33.32 -9.04
C GLY A 39 8.20 -34.05 -8.23
N LEU A 40 6.96 -34.05 -8.75
CA LEU A 40 5.80 -34.92 -8.48
C LEU A 40 4.45 -34.27 -8.85
N ALA A 41 4.40 -32.98 -9.22
CA ALA A 41 3.14 -32.24 -9.26
C ALA A 41 2.23 -32.41 -10.51
N PHE A 42 2.52 -33.29 -11.47
CA PHE A 42 1.66 -33.45 -12.66
C PHE A 42 1.18 -34.86 -12.97
N ALA A 43 1.44 -35.84 -12.08
CA ALA A 43 0.86 -37.17 -12.21
C ALA A 43 0.73 -37.85 -10.84
N ALA A 44 -0.31 -37.50 -10.09
CA ALA A 44 -0.83 -38.38 -9.06
C ALA A 44 -2.32 -38.10 -8.87
N ALA A 45 -3.09 -39.16 -8.70
CA ALA A 45 -4.47 -39.10 -8.22
C ALA A 45 -4.60 -38.18 -7.00
N SER A 46 -5.81 -37.69 -6.73
CA SER A 46 -6.15 -37.04 -5.45
C SER A 46 -5.42 -37.78 -4.32
N PRO A 47 -4.55 -37.11 -3.55
CA PRO A 47 -3.83 -37.77 -2.48
C PRO A 47 -4.86 -38.46 -1.58
N GLU A 48 -4.70 -39.74 -1.30
CA GLU A 48 -5.51 -40.39 -0.27
C GLU A 48 -4.77 -40.24 1.07
N PRO A 49 -5.49 -39.95 2.18
CA PRO A 49 -4.90 -39.97 3.51
C PRO A 49 -4.24 -41.33 3.76
N LEU A 50 -3.09 -41.34 4.44
CA LEU A 50 -2.40 -42.61 4.71
C LEU A 50 -3.30 -43.57 5.52
N PRO A 51 -3.46 -44.82 5.07
CA PRO A 51 -4.24 -45.81 5.79
C PRO A 51 -3.69 -46.03 7.20
N GLY A 52 -4.55 -46.01 8.21
CA GLY A 52 -4.20 -46.23 9.62
C GLY A 52 -3.89 -44.98 10.45
N LEU A 53 -3.93 -43.78 9.85
CA LEU A 53 -3.87 -42.52 10.58
C LEU A 53 -5.27 -42.04 11.01
N ALA A 54 -5.32 -41.19 12.05
CA ALA A 54 -6.52 -40.42 12.34
C ALA A 54 -6.92 -39.55 11.13
N PRO A 55 -8.22 -39.35 10.88
CA PRO A 55 -8.67 -38.54 9.75
C PRO A 55 -8.09 -37.11 9.83
N PRO A 56 -7.66 -36.52 8.70
CA PRO A 56 -7.21 -35.13 8.67
C PRO A 56 -8.31 -34.18 9.17
N LEU A 57 -7.92 -33.14 9.91
CA LEU A 57 -8.77 -32.00 10.24
C LEU A 57 -9.13 -31.18 9.00
N LEU A 58 -8.19 -31.10 8.05
CA LEU A 58 -8.35 -30.41 6.77
C LEU A 58 -7.82 -31.31 5.66
N THR A 59 -8.62 -31.50 4.61
CA THR A 59 -8.34 -32.41 3.49
C THR A 59 -8.10 -31.71 2.16
N PHE A 60 -8.02 -30.38 2.18
CA PHE A 60 -7.88 -29.54 0.99
C PHE A 60 -6.95 -28.37 1.29
N GLY A 61 -6.25 -27.90 0.26
CA GLY A 61 -5.27 -26.83 0.36
C GLY A 61 -4.30 -26.89 -0.81
N VAL A 62 -3.87 -25.74 -1.29
CA VAL A 62 -2.93 -25.66 -2.40
C VAL A 62 -1.51 -25.54 -1.85
N ARG A 63 -0.64 -26.43 -2.31
CA ARG A 63 0.78 -26.45 -1.93
C ARG A 63 1.49 -25.18 -2.42
N ALA A 64 1.86 -24.31 -1.48
CA ALA A 64 2.80 -23.23 -1.75
C ALA A 64 4.24 -23.74 -1.60
N SER A 65 4.57 -24.39 -0.49
CA SER A 65 5.90 -24.95 -0.22
C SER A 65 5.74 -26.33 0.39
N GLY A 66 6.48 -27.32 -0.12
CA GLY A 66 6.32 -28.71 0.29
C GLY A 66 6.99 -29.06 1.62
N GLY A 67 6.77 -30.30 2.03
CA GLY A 67 7.27 -30.88 3.27
C GLY A 67 6.21 -31.11 4.33
N VAL A 68 6.63 -31.76 5.41
CA VAL A 68 5.79 -32.09 6.57
C VAL A 68 6.40 -31.47 7.81
N ALA A 69 5.59 -30.79 8.62
CA ALA A 69 5.99 -30.27 9.91
C ALA A 69 4.85 -30.34 10.93
N ALA A 70 5.20 -30.34 12.21
CA ALA A 70 4.25 -30.36 13.31
C ALA A 70 4.58 -29.29 14.34
N GLY A 71 3.56 -28.76 15.00
CA GLY A 71 3.71 -27.71 15.99
C GLY A 71 2.38 -27.25 16.57
N PRO A 72 2.43 -26.45 17.66
CA PRO A 72 1.22 -25.82 18.20
C PRO A 72 0.72 -24.76 17.23
N VAL A 73 -0.60 -24.75 16.98
CA VAL A 73 -1.25 -23.74 16.16
C VAL A 73 -1.15 -22.37 16.81
N PHE A 74 -0.77 -21.36 16.04
CA PHE A 74 -0.90 -19.96 16.40
C PHE A 74 -1.82 -19.29 15.39
N LEU A 75 -3.03 -18.91 15.82
CA LEU A 75 -3.95 -18.15 14.98
C LEU A 75 -3.47 -16.69 14.91
N LEU A 76 -3.06 -16.26 13.72
CA LEU A 76 -2.61 -14.89 13.47
C LEU A 76 -3.78 -14.07 12.93
N HIS A 77 -4.26 -13.10 13.72
CA HIS A 77 -5.33 -12.20 13.31
C HIS A 77 -4.78 -10.88 12.75
N HIS A 78 -3.69 -10.38 13.33
CA HIS A 78 -3.08 -9.11 12.93
C HIS A 78 -1.55 -9.18 12.91
N ASP A 79 -0.93 -8.43 12.00
CA ASP A 79 0.54 -8.37 11.83
C ASP A 79 1.32 -7.91 13.09
N ARG A 80 0.64 -7.30 14.06
CA ARG A 80 1.22 -6.88 15.37
C ARG A 80 1.56 -8.06 16.28
N GLU A 81 0.86 -9.18 16.13
CA GLU A 81 1.03 -10.40 16.93
C GLU A 81 2.21 -11.26 16.43
N ILE A 82 2.86 -10.89 15.31
CA ILE A 82 3.97 -11.66 14.71
C ILE A 82 5.13 -11.84 15.70
N ALA A 83 5.39 -10.83 16.53
CA ALA A 83 6.43 -10.90 17.55
C ALA A 83 6.17 -12.00 18.60
N ASP A 84 4.90 -12.25 18.89
CA ASP A 84 4.42 -13.18 19.93
C ASP A 84 4.37 -14.64 19.45
N ILE A 85 4.61 -14.90 18.17
CA ILE A 85 4.59 -16.24 17.61
C ILE A 85 5.71 -17.08 18.25
N PRO A 86 5.39 -18.19 18.95
CA PRO A 86 6.40 -19.00 19.60
C PRO A 86 7.22 -19.79 18.57
N PRO A 87 8.49 -20.09 18.87
CA PRO A 87 9.29 -21.00 18.06
C PRO A 87 8.59 -22.36 17.91
N GLY A 88 8.65 -22.93 16.71
CA GLY A 88 8.02 -24.20 16.36
C GLY A 88 6.52 -24.13 16.08
N ALA A 89 5.92 -22.94 16.06
CA ALA A 89 4.48 -22.81 15.81
C ALA A 89 4.08 -23.16 14.38
N VAL A 90 2.85 -23.66 14.23
CA VAL A 90 2.14 -23.69 12.94
C VAL A 90 1.30 -22.42 12.86
N VAL A 91 1.69 -21.47 12.02
CA VAL A 91 0.99 -20.21 11.88
C VAL A 91 -0.22 -20.41 10.97
N VAL A 92 -1.41 -20.07 11.48
CA VAL A 92 -2.66 -20.15 10.73
C VAL A 92 -3.23 -18.75 10.60
N ALA A 93 -3.45 -18.28 9.38
CA ALA A 93 -3.93 -16.92 9.14
C ALA A 93 -5.04 -16.88 8.08
N ARG A 94 -5.89 -15.85 8.12
CA ARG A 94 -6.90 -15.68 7.06
C ARG A 94 -6.27 -15.24 5.74
N GLN A 95 -5.30 -14.33 5.79
CA GLN A 95 -4.65 -13.76 4.61
C GLN A 95 -3.13 -13.95 4.66
N PRO A 96 -2.44 -14.04 3.52
CA PRO A 96 -0.99 -14.07 3.47
C PRO A 96 -0.39 -12.76 3.98
N SER A 97 0.67 -12.83 4.78
CA SER A 97 1.42 -11.67 5.26
C SER A 97 2.91 -11.85 5.00
N SER A 98 3.50 -10.95 4.21
CA SER A 98 4.95 -10.97 3.94
C SER A 98 5.79 -10.62 5.17
N ARG A 99 5.18 -10.00 6.19
CA ARG A 99 5.85 -9.68 7.47
C ARG A 99 6.21 -10.94 8.27
N LEU A 100 5.63 -12.09 7.95
CA LEU A 100 6.02 -13.38 8.53
C LEU A 100 7.48 -13.75 8.26
N VAL A 101 8.13 -13.13 7.25
CA VAL A 101 9.57 -13.30 7.00
C VAL A 101 10.43 -13.07 8.25
N LEU A 102 9.96 -12.23 9.19
CA LEU A 102 10.64 -11.94 10.46
C LEU A 102 10.70 -13.14 11.42
N VAL A 103 9.88 -14.18 11.19
CA VAL A 103 9.76 -15.35 12.06
C VAL A 103 9.80 -16.69 11.30
N MET A 104 9.93 -16.66 9.97
CA MET A 104 9.92 -17.86 9.11
C MET A 104 11.05 -18.85 9.42
N ASP A 105 12.16 -18.36 9.99
CA ASP A 105 13.30 -19.17 10.42
C ASP A 105 13.03 -19.98 11.70
N ARG A 106 12.04 -19.59 12.50
CA ARG A 106 11.72 -20.21 13.79
C ARG A 106 10.39 -20.94 13.85
N ILE A 107 9.48 -20.75 12.89
CA ILE A 107 8.18 -21.46 12.84
C ILE A 107 8.28 -22.78 12.07
N SER A 108 7.26 -23.63 12.20
CA SER A 108 7.26 -24.99 11.63
C SER A 108 6.45 -25.13 10.36
N ALA A 109 5.33 -24.41 10.21
CA ALA A 109 4.54 -24.38 8.99
C ALA A 109 3.65 -23.14 8.91
N ILE A 110 3.13 -22.85 7.71
CA ILE A 110 2.11 -21.81 7.49
C ILE A 110 0.87 -22.44 6.83
N VAL A 111 -0.31 -22.04 7.29
CA VAL A 111 -1.60 -22.39 6.68
C VAL A 111 -2.40 -21.11 6.50
N THR A 112 -2.83 -20.78 5.28
CA THR A 112 -3.69 -19.61 5.03
C THR A 112 -5.01 -19.97 4.36
N GLU A 113 -6.09 -19.29 4.74
CA GLU A 113 -7.41 -19.50 4.12
C GLU A 113 -7.51 -18.92 2.71
N VAL A 114 -6.78 -17.84 2.44
CA VAL A 114 -6.70 -17.17 1.14
C VAL A 114 -5.23 -17.13 0.71
N GLY A 115 -4.97 -17.21 -0.58
CA GLY A 115 -3.65 -16.97 -1.17
C GLY A 115 -3.38 -17.87 -2.37
N ASN A 116 -2.44 -17.44 -3.21
CA ASN A 116 -1.99 -18.20 -4.36
C ASN A 116 -0.56 -18.73 -4.10
N PRO A 117 -0.22 -19.95 -4.57
CA PRO A 117 1.16 -20.42 -4.61
C PRO A 117 2.17 -19.44 -5.25
N THR A 118 1.76 -18.52 -6.12
CA THR A 118 2.65 -17.54 -6.75
C THR A 118 2.81 -16.23 -5.96
N ASP A 119 2.08 -16.06 -4.86
CA ASP A 119 2.14 -14.83 -4.05
C ASP A 119 3.50 -14.65 -3.36
N HIS A 120 3.82 -13.39 -3.02
CA HIS A 120 5.10 -13.03 -2.40
C HIS A 120 5.41 -13.84 -1.10
N MET A 121 4.41 -14.07 -0.23
CA MET A 121 4.58 -14.92 0.97
C MET A 121 4.89 -16.38 0.60
N SER A 122 4.24 -16.91 -0.44
CA SER A 122 4.45 -18.28 -0.92
C SER A 122 5.85 -18.46 -1.51
N ILE A 123 6.38 -17.44 -2.19
CA ILE A 123 7.77 -17.41 -2.67
C ILE A 123 8.75 -17.44 -1.49
N LEU A 124 8.54 -16.57 -0.49
CA LEU A 124 9.36 -16.55 0.72
C LEU A 124 9.32 -17.89 1.45
N ALA A 125 8.14 -18.47 1.65
CA ALA A 125 8.00 -19.79 2.27
C ALA A 125 8.82 -20.89 1.55
N ARG A 126 8.89 -20.86 0.22
CA ARG A 126 9.74 -21.79 -0.56
C ARG A 126 11.23 -21.55 -0.35
N GLU A 127 11.63 -20.28 -0.27
CA GLU A 127 13.02 -19.89 -0.03
C GLU A 127 13.50 -20.40 1.34
N PHE A 128 12.65 -20.29 2.35
CA PHE A 128 12.89 -20.82 3.70
C PHE A 128 12.64 -22.33 3.82
N ARG A 129 12.18 -23.00 2.74
CA ARG A 129 11.73 -24.41 2.73
C ARG A 129 10.75 -24.74 3.86
N LEU A 130 9.89 -23.78 4.18
CA LEU A 130 8.90 -23.88 5.24
C LEU A 130 7.62 -24.52 4.66
N PRO A 131 7.17 -25.68 5.16
CA PRO A 131 5.91 -26.29 4.71
C PRO A 131 4.76 -25.30 4.77
N THR A 132 4.11 -25.06 3.64
CA THR A 132 3.09 -24.02 3.52
C THR A 132 1.94 -24.44 2.62
N LEU A 133 0.73 -24.36 3.18
CA LEU A 133 -0.53 -24.52 2.47
C LEU A 133 -1.25 -23.17 2.39
N VAL A 134 -1.79 -22.86 1.21
CA VAL A 134 -2.63 -21.69 0.97
C VAL A 134 -3.98 -22.14 0.41
N ASP A 135 -4.95 -21.24 0.38
CA ASP A 135 -6.32 -21.55 -0.06
C ASP A 135 -6.98 -22.69 0.76
N VAL A 136 -6.68 -22.74 2.07
CA VAL A 136 -7.22 -23.71 3.02
C VAL A 136 -8.46 -23.11 3.69
N GLY A 137 -9.53 -22.95 2.92
CA GLY A 137 -10.77 -22.31 3.39
C GLY A 137 -11.29 -22.88 4.72
N GLY A 138 -11.52 -22.03 5.72
CA GLY A 138 -12.04 -22.43 7.03
C GLY A 138 -11.00 -22.92 8.04
N ALA A 139 -9.70 -22.90 7.71
CA ALA A 139 -8.62 -23.26 8.62
C ALA A 139 -8.69 -22.51 9.97
N THR A 140 -9.03 -21.22 9.97
CA THR A 140 -9.10 -20.41 11.20
C THR A 140 -10.29 -20.76 12.10
N ARG A 141 -11.29 -21.48 11.56
CA ARG A 141 -12.46 -21.96 12.30
C ARG A 141 -12.28 -23.37 12.84
N VAL A 142 -11.55 -24.21 12.10
CA VAL A 142 -11.33 -25.63 12.45
C VAL A 142 -10.17 -25.77 13.44
N LEU A 143 -9.09 -25.00 13.26
CA LEU A 143 -7.89 -25.08 14.09
C LEU A 143 -7.96 -24.10 15.26
N GLN A 144 -7.48 -24.54 16.43
CA GLN A 144 -7.52 -23.74 17.66
C GLN A 144 -6.11 -23.37 18.13
N THR A 145 -5.92 -22.16 18.66
CA THR A 145 -4.63 -21.74 19.23
C THR A 145 -4.14 -22.73 20.30
N GLY A 146 -2.87 -23.12 20.21
CA GLY A 146 -2.22 -24.10 21.09
C GLY A 146 -2.47 -25.56 20.70
N GLN A 147 -3.42 -25.84 19.80
CA GLN A 147 -3.69 -27.19 19.31
C GLN A 147 -2.46 -27.73 18.58
N MET A 148 -2.01 -28.93 18.95
CA MET A 148 -0.93 -29.59 18.25
C MET A 148 -1.44 -30.18 16.94
N VAL A 149 -0.78 -29.87 15.82
CA VAL A 149 -1.17 -30.37 14.49
C VAL A 149 0.06 -30.79 13.69
N THR A 150 -0.16 -31.62 12.67
CA THR A 150 0.82 -31.96 11.65
C THR A 150 0.33 -31.48 10.29
N VAL A 151 1.09 -30.60 9.65
CA VAL A 151 0.83 -30.09 8.30
C VAL A 151 1.63 -30.94 7.32
N ASP A 152 0.94 -31.63 6.43
CA ASP A 152 1.48 -32.31 5.27
C ASP A 152 1.21 -31.46 4.04
N ALA A 153 2.17 -30.57 3.73
CA ALA A 153 2.03 -29.64 2.62
C ALA A 153 2.22 -30.31 1.26
N ASP A 154 2.81 -31.52 1.21
CA ASP A 154 3.00 -32.26 -0.03
C ASP A 154 1.69 -32.85 -0.53
N HIS A 155 0.81 -33.28 0.38
CA HIS A 155 -0.49 -33.88 0.06
C HIS A 155 -1.70 -32.96 0.34
N GLY A 156 -1.50 -31.79 0.93
CA GLY A 156 -2.58 -30.83 1.18
C GLY A 156 -3.40 -31.11 2.43
N PHE A 157 -2.81 -31.79 3.42
CA PHE A 157 -3.52 -32.28 4.60
C PHE A 157 -3.03 -31.66 5.90
N VAL A 158 -3.95 -31.47 6.85
CA VAL A 158 -3.61 -31.11 8.23
C VAL A 158 -4.21 -32.14 9.16
N TYR A 159 -3.36 -32.83 9.93
CA TYR A 159 -3.74 -33.89 10.85
C TYR A 159 -3.77 -33.39 12.30
N PRO A 160 -4.65 -33.96 13.15
CA PRO A 160 -4.61 -33.69 14.58
C PRO A 160 -3.38 -34.33 15.24
N GLY A 161 -2.75 -33.61 16.16
CA GLY A 161 -1.58 -34.10 16.91
C GLY A 161 -0.29 -34.17 16.09
N VAL A 162 0.70 -34.89 16.64
CA VAL A 162 2.00 -35.11 16.00
C VAL A 162 2.01 -36.50 15.34
N VAL A 163 2.00 -36.53 14.01
CA VAL A 163 2.04 -37.78 13.22
C VAL A 163 3.50 -38.10 12.87
N ARG A 164 4.09 -39.05 13.59
CA ARG A 164 5.52 -39.37 13.47
C ARG A 164 5.88 -40.02 12.14
N GLU A 165 4.96 -40.79 11.57
CA GLU A 165 5.10 -41.51 10.32
C GLU A 165 5.29 -40.55 9.13
N LEU A 166 4.58 -39.42 9.16
CA LEU A 166 4.72 -38.35 8.17
C LEU A 166 6.01 -37.56 8.37
N LEU A 167 6.37 -37.27 9.62
CA LEU A 167 7.61 -36.57 9.97
C LEU A 167 8.88 -37.39 9.64
N ALA A 168 8.80 -38.73 9.65
CA ALA A 168 9.91 -39.62 9.34
C ALA A 168 10.25 -39.70 7.83
N ARG A 169 9.34 -39.28 6.94
CA ARG A 169 9.56 -39.24 5.47
C ARG A 169 10.44 -38.07 5.01
N ARG A 170 11.11 -37.38 5.95
CA ARG A 170 11.96 -36.23 5.69
C ARG A 170 13.13 -36.61 4.77
N PRO A 171 13.33 -35.94 3.62
CA PRO A 171 14.66 -35.84 3.06
C PRO A 171 15.52 -35.12 4.10
N GLY A 172 16.60 -35.76 4.58
CA GLY A 172 17.46 -35.21 5.63
C GLY A 172 17.89 -33.75 5.36
N PRO A 173 18.30 -32.99 6.40
CA PRO A 173 18.76 -31.63 6.21
C PRO A 173 19.84 -31.58 5.12
N SER A 174 19.55 -30.91 3.99
CA SER A 174 20.58 -30.52 3.02
C SER A 174 21.51 -29.49 3.68
N PRO A 175 22.78 -29.42 3.27
CA PRO A 175 23.88 -28.96 4.11
C PRO A 175 23.77 -27.49 4.53
N PRO A 176 24.49 -27.07 5.58
CA PRO A 176 24.51 -25.69 6.02
C PRO A 176 25.07 -24.81 4.90
N TRP A 177 24.21 -23.97 4.31
CA TRP A 177 24.58 -22.96 3.32
C TRP A 177 25.67 -22.00 3.79
N LYS A 178 25.95 -22.00 5.10
CA LYS A 178 27.00 -21.24 5.77
C LYS A 178 28.41 -21.55 5.26
N ASP A 179 28.66 -22.68 4.59
CA ASP A 179 29.96 -23.01 3.99
C ASP A 179 29.95 -22.91 2.45
N ASN A 180 28.84 -22.46 1.84
CA ASN A 180 28.74 -22.33 0.39
C ASN A 180 29.48 -21.05 -0.08
N PRO A 181 30.51 -21.16 -0.94
CA PRO A 181 31.26 -20.00 -1.43
C PRO A 181 30.39 -18.95 -2.13
N VAL A 182 29.30 -19.37 -2.77
CA VAL A 182 28.32 -18.47 -3.40
C VAL A 182 27.54 -17.70 -2.35
N TYR A 183 27.14 -18.35 -1.25
CA TYR A 183 26.44 -17.70 -0.13
C TYR A 183 27.33 -16.65 0.54
N HIS A 184 28.60 -16.96 0.81
CA HIS A 184 29.55 -15.97 1.34
C HIS A 184 29.75 -14.78 0.40
N LYS A 185 29.84 -15.05 -0.90
CA LYS A 185 29.99 -13.99 -1.90
C LYS A 185 28.75 -13.10 -1.97
N LEU A 186 27.56 -13.69 -1.96
CA LEU A 186 26.30 -12.94 -1.90
C LEU A 186 26.14 -12.16 -0.59
N ALA A 187 26.47 -12.76 0.55
CA ALA A 187 26.44 -12.08 1.84
C ALA A 187 27.42 -10.92 1.93
N ALA A 188 28.59 -11.02 1.29
CA ALA A 188 29.54 -9.91 1.17
C ALA A 188 28.97 -8.80 0.26
N ILE A 189 28.39 -9.16 -0.90
CA ILE A 189 27.76 -8.19 -1.80
C ILE A 189 26.59 -7.47 -1.10
N LEU A 190 25.76 -8.17 -0.34
CA LEU A 190 24.61 -7.59 0.34
C LEU A 190 25.00 -6.48 1.34
N LYS A 191 26.19 -6.55 1.95
CA LYS A 191 26.70 -5.50 2.85
C LYS A 191 26.99 -4.18 2.12
N GLU A 192 27.36 -4.24 0.84
CA GLU A 192 27.63 -3.08 -0.01
C GLU A 192 26.37 -2.58 -0.74
N VAL A 193 25.29 -3.36 -0.72
CA VAL A 193 24.05 -3.05 -1.45
C VAL A 193 22.95 -2.57 -0.53
N VAL A 194 22.64 -3.30 0.54
CA VAL A 194 21.38 -3.14 1.31
C VAL A 194 21.41 -2.04 2.38
N PRO A 195 22.48 -1.86 3.19
CA PRO A 195 22.46 -0.91 4.29
C PRO A 195 22.24 0.53 3.82
N LEU A 196 21.41 1.28 4.53
CA LEU A 196 21.12 2.69 4.24
C LEU A 196 21.74 3.57 5.32
N HIS A 197 22.67 4.43 4.91
CA HIS A 197 23.41 5.35 5.76
C HIS A 197 22.98 6.81 5.55
N LEU A 198 22.51 7.16 4.35
CA LEU A 198 21.97 8.47 4.01
C LEU A 198 20.50 8.59 4.43
N LEU A 199 20.30 8.84 5.72
CA LEU A 199 18.98 8.80 6.36
C LEU A 199 18.22 10.15 6.33
N ASP A 200 18.95 11.27 6.40
CA ASP A 200 18.37 12.61 6.51
C ASP A 200 18.71 13.48 5.30
N PRO A 201 17.76 13.70 4.36
CA PRO A 201 17.89 14.60 3.21
C PRO A 201 18.31 16.04 3.52
N GLN A 202 17.97 16.53 4.72
CA GLN A 202 18.22 17.91 5.12
C GLN A 202 19.58 18.08 5.81
N SER A 203 20.27 16.97 6.09
CA SER A 203 21.59 17.01 6.70
C SER A 203 22.62 17.58 5.71
N PRO A 204 23.59 18.39 6.18
CA PRO A 204 24.73 18.78 5.35
C PRO A 204 25.56 17.57 4.89
N ASP A 205 25.41 16.42 5.54
CA ASP A 205 26.06 15.17 5.14
C ASP A 205 25.31 14.44 4.02
N PHE A 206 24.16 14.94 3.56
CA PHE A 206 23.38 14.36 2.46
C PHE A 206 23.95 14.74 1.09
N ILE A 207 25.16 14.25 0.82
CA ILE A 207 25.92 14.52 -0.40
C ILE A 207 26.32 13.22 -1.10
N ALA A 208 26.49 13.27 -2.43
CA ALA A 208 26.87 12.12 -3.24
C ALA A 208 28.16 11.44 -2.74
N ALA A 209 29.13 12.23 -2.26
CA ALA A 209 30.39 11.73 -1.71
C ALA A 209 30.23 10.88 -0.45
N ASN A 210 29.09 10.97 0.23
CA ASN A 210 28.79 10.19 1.44
C ASN A 210 27.96 8.93 1.14
N CYS A 211 27.68 8.63 -0.13
CA CYS A 211 27.04 7.37 -0.52
C CYS A 211 28.01 6.20 -0.31
N ARG A 212 27.66 5.27 0.58
CA ARG A 212 28.51 4.11 0.90
C ARG A 212 28.01 2.82 0.27
N THR A 213 26.72 2.75 -0.02
CA THR A 213 26.08 1.56 -0.60
C THR A 213 25.29 1.90 -1.87
N VAL A 214 24.89 0.86 -2.61
CA VAL A 214 23.97 1.02 -3.75
C VAL A 214 22.61 1.59 -3.30
N HIS A 215 22.14 1.23 -2.10
CA HIS A 215 20.92 1.80 -1.52
C HIS A 215 21.07 3.29 -1.20
N ASP A 216 22.24 3.72 -0.71
CA ASP A 216 22.54 5.14 -0.51
C ASP A 216 22.49 5.93 -1.82
N ILE A 217 23.09 5.40 -2.89
CA ILE A 217 23.06 6.02 -4.23
C ILE A 217 21.61 6.15 -4.70
N THR A 218 20.84 5.07 -4.57
CA THR A 218 19.42 5.06 -4.99
C THR A 218 18.61 6.08 -4.18
N ARG A 219 18.83 6.17 -2.87
CA ARG A 219 18.17 7.14 -1.98
C ARG A 219 18.57 8.59 -2.33
N PHE A 220 19.85 8.83 -2.59
CA PHE A 220 20.35 10.15 -2.98
C PHE A 220 19.80 10.59 -4.35
N CYS A 221 19.84 9.71 -5.36
CA CYS A 221 19.27 9.98 -6.68
C CYS A 221 17.76 10.21 -6.60
N HIS A 222 17.04 9.41 -5.80
CA HIS A 222 15.61 9.61 -5.57
C HIS A 222 15.34 10.99 -4.95
N GLU A 223 16.06 11.37 -3.90
CA GLU A 223 15.88 12.68 -3.27
C GLU A 223 16.23 13.82 -4.23
N LYS A 224 17.29 13.70 -5.04
CA LYS A 224 17.64 14.72 -6.05
C LYS A 224 16.64 14.79 -7.20
N ALA A 225 16.03 13.66 -7.56
CA ALA A 225 14.94 13.64 -8.52
C ALA A 225 13.68 14.30 -7.94
N MET A 226 13.38 14.09 -6.65
CA MET A 226 12.29 14.77 -5.95
C MET A 226 12.57 16.27 -5.85
N ASP A 227 13.78 16.66 -5.44
CA ASP A 227 14.24 18.05 -5.46
C ASP A 227 14.00 18.62 -6.85
N ALA A 228 14.54 18.03 -7.92
CA ALA A 228 14.37 18.53 -9.29
C ALA A 228 12.90 18.57 -9.76
N MET A 229 12.09 17.59 -9.38
CA MET A 229 10.66 17.55 -9.72
C MET A 229 9.86 18.66 -9.02
N PHE A 230 10.27 19.07 -7.82
CA PHE A 230 9.64 20.15 -7.05
C PHE A 230 10.34 21.51 -7.18
N PHE A 231 11.57 21.53 -7.70
CA PHE A 231 12.35 22.70 -8.07
C PHE A 231 12.15 23.08 -9.54
N LEU A 232 11.43 22.26 -10.33
CA LEU A 232 10.75 22.75 -11.52
C LEU A 232 9.92 23.95 -11.05
N ASP A 233 10.42 25.12 -11.42
CA ASP A 233 9.74 26.36 -11.15
C ASP A 233 8.33 26.17 -11.68
N VAL A 234 7.33 26.39 -10.84
CA VAL A 234 5.96 26.09 -11.27
C VAL A 234 5.58 26.99 -12.46
N GLU A 235 6.36 28.01 -12.75
CA GLU A 235 6.29 28.76 -14.00
C GLU A 235 6.76 27.94 -15.21
N GLU A 236 7.89 27.24 -15.15
CA GLU A 236 8.36 26.33 -16.23
C GLU A 236 7.46 25.10 -16.40
N ALA A 237 6.95 24.50 -15.32
CA ALA A 237 6.03 23.36 -15.42
C ALA A 237 4.65 23.77 -16.00
N VAL A 238 4.21 25.01 -15.77
CA VAL A 238 2.98 25.56 -16.38
C VAL A 238 3.21 25.92 -17.85
N GLU A 239 4.46 26.23 -18.24
CA GLU A 239 4.86 26.42 -19.65
C GLU A 239 5.15 25.12 -20.40
N ALA A 240 5.29 23.98 -19.70
CA ALA A 240 5.45 22.67 -20.31
C ALA A 240 4.21 22.31 -21.16
N ALA A 241 4.45 21.85 -22.40
CA ALA A 241 3.39 21.44 -23.31
C ALA A 241 2.54 20.32 -22.68
N GLY A 242 1.21 20.53 -22.60
CA GLY A 242 0.25 19.54 -22.11
C GLY A 242 -0.34 19.81 -20.73
N VAL A 243 0.15 20.81 -19.98
CA VAL A 243 -0.47 21.22 -18.71
C VAL A 243 -1.62 22.20 -18.96
N CYS A 244 -2.78 21.93 -18.35
CA CYS A 244 -3.97 22.77 -18.47
C CYS A 244 -4.48 23.21 -17.09
N ARG A 245 -5.01 24.43 -17.00
CA ARG A 245 -5.60 24.93 -15.75
C ARG A 245 -7.04 24.44 -15.63
N LEU A 246 -7.40 23.86 -14.50
CA LEU A 246 -8.78 23.48 -14.20
C LEU A 246 -9.58 24.69 -13.73
N LYS A 247 -10.66 24.99 -14.44
CA LYS A 247 -11.69 25.95 -14.03
C LYS A 247 -12.68 25.24 -13.11
N THR A 248 -12.57 25.55 -11.82
CA THR A 248 -13.42 25.03 -10.74
C THR A 248 -13.81 26.18 -9.81
N ASP A 249 -14.90 26.02 -9.08
CA ASP A 249 -15.36 26.89 -7.98
C ASP A 249 -14.68 26.55 -6.65
N LEU A 250 -13.88 25.48 -6.59
CA LEU A 250 -13.00 25.19 -5.46
C LEU A 250 -11.96 26.31 -5.28
N PRO A 251 -11.58 26.65 -4.04
CA PRO A 251 -10.54 27.67 -3.77
C PRO A 251 -9.12 27.10 -3.97
N LEU A 252 -8.94 26.25 -4.99
CA LEU A 252 -7.68 25.60 -5.33
C LEU A 252 -7.28 26.01 -6.74
N ASN A 253 -6.01 26.37 -6.92
CA ASN A 253 -5.47 26.65 -8.23
C ASN A 253 -4.90 25.36 -8.83
N ILE A 254 -5.75 24.56 -9.46
CA ILE A 254 -5.39 23.20 -9.93
C ILE A 254 -4.90 23.24 -11.38
N PHE A 255 -3.72 22.67 -11.61
CA PHE A 255 -3.14 22.41 -12.93
C PHE A 255 -3.16 20.91 -13.20
N VAL A 256 -3.61 20.52 -14.38
CA VAL A 256 -3.82 19.13 -14.76
C VAL A 256 -2.87 18.77 -15.89
N LEU A 257 -2.12 17.69 -15.69
CA LEU A 257 -1.30 17.04 -16.71
C LEU A 257 -1.95 15.70 -17.03
N ASP A 258 -2.48 15.56 -18.25
CA ASP A 258 -3.02 14.29 -18.72
C ASP A 258 -1.92 13.47 -19.39
N LEU A 259 -1.65 12.29 -18.85
CA LEU A 259 -0.72 11.31 -19.43
C LEU A 259 -1.41 10.37 -20.44
N GLY A 260 -2.74 10.46 -20.56
CA GLY A 260 -3.53 9.74 -21.55
C GLY A 260 -4.90 9.33 -21.02
N GLY A 261 -5.97 9.68 -21.75
CA GLY A 261 -7.35 9.25 -21.46
C GLY A 261 -7.98 9.89 -20.22
N GLY A 262 -7.28 10.82 -19.55
CA GLY A 262 -7.78 11.51 -18.36
C GLY A 262 -8.68 12.71 -18.67
N LEU A 263 -8.55 13.32 -19.85
CA LEU A 263 -9.35 14.45 -20.32
C LEU A 263 -10.09 14.11 -21.63
N ALA A 264 -11.27 14.70 -21.81
CA ALA A 264 -12.05 14.60 -23.05
C ALA A 264 -11.51 15.49 -24.18
N VAL A 265 -10.64 16.44 -23.84
CA VAL A 265 -10.14 17.48 -24.73
C VAL A 265 -8.63 17.57 -24.63
N GLU A 266 -7.95 17.61 -25.78
CA GLU A 266 -6.50 17.74 -25.86
C GLU A 266 -6.07 19.16 -26.26
N GLY A 267 -4.90 19.59 -25.80
CA GLY A 267 -4.26 20.84 -26.24
C GLY A 267 -4.90 22.15 -25.76
N ARG A 268 -5.87 22.11 -24.84
CA ARG A 268 -6.46 23.32 -24.25
C ARG A 268 -5.65 23.80 -23.05
N ARG A 269 -5.42 25.12 -22.96
CA ARG A 269 -4.78 25.75 -21.78
C ARG A 269 -5.67 25.78 -20.54
N GLN A 270 -6.97 25.68 -20.72
CA GLN A 270 -7.95 25.66 -19.64
C GLN A 270 -9.03 24.62 -19.92
N VAL A 271 -9.36 23.84 -18.90
CA VAL A 271 -10.39 22.78 -18.93
C VAL A 271 -11.37 22.98 -17.79
N THR A 272 -12.57 22.42 -17.90
CA THR A 272 -13.60 22.45 -16.85
C THR A 272 -13.71 21.08 -16.20
N GLU A 273 -14.39 20.98 -15.05
CA GLU A 273 -14.62 19.67 -14.41
C GLU A 273 -15.42 18.70 -15.29
N ALA A 274 -16.25 19.20 -16.21
CA ALA A 274 -16.98 18.38 -17.17
C ALA A 274 -16.07 17.73 -18.23
N ASP A 275 -14.89 18.29 -18.46
CA ASP A 275 -13.91 17.75 -19.40
C ASP A 275 -13.07 16.60 -18.80
N ILE A 276 -13.20 16.32 -17.50
CA ILE A 276 -12.43 15.28 -16.80
C ILE A 276 -13.08 13.92 -17.04
N LEU A 277 -12.34 13.02 -17.67
CA LEU A 277 -12.72 11.61 -17.87
C LEU A 277 -12.12 10.68 -16.82
N SER A 278 -10.99 11.07 -16.22
CA SER A 278 -10.31 10.32 -15.17
C SER A 278 -11.27 9.99 -14.03
N ARG A 279 -11.60 8.69 -13.90
CA ARG A 279 -12.46 8.21 -12.82
C ARG A 279 -11.92 8.53 -11.43
N PRO A 280 -10.64 8.27 -11.11
CA PRO A 280 -10.12 8.61 -9.80
C PRO A 280 -10.17 10.11 -9.53
N PHE A 281 -9.86 10.95 -10.53
CA PHE A 281 -9.87 12.39 -10.30
C PHE A 281 -11.29 12.92 -10.04
N ARG A 282 -12.29 12.43 -10.77
CA ARG A 282 -13.71 12.75 -10.51
C ARG A 282 -14.14 12.33 -9.11
N ALA A 283 -13.73 11.14 -8.66
CA ALA A 283 -14.05 10.67 -7.31
C ALA A 283 -13.48 11.60 -6.24
N LEU A 284 -12.22 12.00 -6.38
CA LEU A 284 -11.60 12.96 -5.46
C LEU A 284 -12.35 14.31 -5.45
N LEU A 285 -12.72 14.83 -6.63
CA LEU A 285 -13.47 16.09 -6.77
C LEU A 285 -14.87 16.02 -6.13
N ARG A 286 -15.58 14.88 -6.22
CA ARG A 286 -16.85 14.68 -5.50
C ARG A 286 -16.69 14.86 -4.00
N GLY A 287 -15.58 14.37 -3.44
CA GLY A 287 -15.23 14.55 -2.03
C GLY A 287 -15.02 16.02 -1.67
N PHE A 288 -14.32 16.78 -2.53
CA PHE A 288 -14.15 18.22 -2.35
C PHE A 288 -15.47 18.99 -2.42
N HIS A 289 -16.38 18.58 -3.30
CA HIS A 289 -17.69 19.21 -3.49
C HIS A 289 -18.77 18.73 -2.51
N HIS A 290 -18.39 17.98 -1.48
CA HIS A 290 -19.38 17.43 -0.55
C HIS A 290 -20.22 18.56 0.10
N PRO A 291 -21.58 18.51 0.04
CA PRO A 291 -22.44 19.64 0.40
C PRO A 291 -22.31 20.17 1.83
N GLN A 292 -21.91 19.30 2.76
CA GLN A 292 -21.71 19.68 4.17
C GLN A 292 -20.35 20.37 4.41
N VAL A 293 -19.41 20.30 3.46
CA VAL A 293 -18.10 20.93 3.60
C VAL A 293 -18.14 22.35 3.08
N ARG A 294 -17.64 23.29 3.89
CA ARG A 294 -17.52 24.69 3.49
C ARG A 294 -16.06 25.05 3.20
N TRP A 295 -15.80 25.36 1.94
CA TRP A 295 -14.60 26.09 1.53
C TRP A 295 -14.75 27.54 1.98
N ALA A 296 -13.84 28.03 2.83
CA ALA A 296 -14.00 29.33 3.48
C ALA A 296 -13.71 30.43 2.46
N GLY A 297 -14.78 30.87 1.79
CA GLY A 297 -14.84 32.07 0.95
C GLY A 297 -15.93 33.06 1.40
N SER A 298 -16.61 32.80 2.53
CA SER A 298 -17.61 33.70 3.12
C SER A 298 -17.39 33.79 4.63
N VAL A 299 -16.38 34.55 5.05
CA VAL A 299 -16.09 34.80 6.47
C VAL A 299 -16.98 35.95 6.94
N ALA A 300 -17.70 35.74 8.05
CA ALA A 300 -18.43 36.78 8.76
C ALA A 300 -17.45 37.78 9.43
N PRO A 301 -17.80 39.07 9.58
CA PRO A 301 -16.81 40.15 9.73
C PRO A 301 -16.16 40.32 11.11
N ASP A 302 -16.32 39.39 12.06
CA ASP A 302 -16.06 39.71 13.47
C ASP A 302 -15.12 38.70 14.14
N LEU A 303 -13.81 38.90 13.96
CA LEU A 303 -12.80 38.35 14.87
C LEU A 303 -11.49 39.17 14.74
N LYS A 304 -11.26 40.10 15.67
CA LYS A 304 -10.05 40.96 15.71
C LYS A 304 -8.72 40.18 15.81
N GLY A 305 -8.73 38.92 16.28
CA GLY A 305 -7.56 38.04 16.27
C GLY A 305 -7.23 37.42 14.90
N PHE A 306 -8.15 37.48 13.94
CA PHE A 306 -7.99 36.99 12.58
C PHE A 306 -7.09 37.93 11.75
N ILE A 307 -7.12 39.24 12.05
CA ILE A 307 -6.42 40.28 11.29
C ILE A 307 -4.90 40.19 11.46
N SER A 308 -4.37 39.79 12.62
CA SER A 308 -2.91 39.78 12.85
C SER A 308 -2.20 38.62 12.16
N VAL A 309 -2.80 37.44 12.13
CA VAL A 309 -2.29 36.28 11.39
C VAL A 309 -2.36 36.55 9.88
N TRP A 310 -3.42 37.24 9.42
CA TRP A 310 -3.56 37.68 8.03
C TRP A 310 -2.66 38.86 7.65
N ALA A 311 -2.31 39.75 8.58
CA ALA A 311 -1.47 40.92 8.32
C ALA A 311 -0.05 40.54 7.92
N ASN A 312 0.52 39.49 8.53
CA ASN A 312 1.81 38.94 8.11
C ASN A 312 1.74 38.25 6.75
N THR A 313 0.59 37.64 6.41
CA THR A 313 0.36 37.06 5.07
C THR A 313 0.13 38.13 4.01
N MET A 314 -0.48 39.27 4.35
CA MET A 314 -0.67 40.42 3.47
C MET A 314 0.62 41.20 3.18
N TYR A 315 1.59 41.22 4.10
CA TYR A 315 2.89 41.85 3.84
C TYR A 315 3.66 41.13 2.71
N ASP A 316 3.40 39.83 2.52
CA ASP A 316 3.93 39.01 1.43
C ASP A 316 3.09 39.12 0.13
N MET A 317 1.89 39.71 0.17
CA MET A 317 1.00 39.89 -1.00
C MET A 317 1.42 41.02 -1.95
N GLY A 318 2.53 41.71 -1.69
CA GLY A 318 3.01 42.81 -2.54
C GLY A 318 3.67 42.38 -3.86
N LYS A 319 3.95 41.08 -4.05
CA LYS A 319 4.62 40.55 -5.24
C LYS A 319 4.02 39.21 -5.66
N GLY A 320 3.02 39.22 -6.53
CA GLY A 320 2.55 37.99 -7.19
C GLY A 320 1.04 37.94 -7.36
N GLU A 321 0.59 37.64 -8.57
CA GLU A 321 -0.78 37.77 -9.04
C GLU A 321 -1.83 36.96 -8.23
N ARG A 322 -3.03 37.52 -8.23
CA ARG A 322 -4.26 37.10 -7.54
C ARG A 322 -4.56 35.59 -7.62
N GLY A 323 -4.32 34.89 -6.50
CA GLY A 323 -4.89 33.57 -6.19
C GLY A 323 -4.57 33.18 -4.74
N LEU A 324 -5.58 32.96 -3.91
CA LEU A 324 -5.48 32.69 -2.46
C LEU A 324 -4.87 31.31 -2.08
N GLY A 325 -4.18 30.62 -2.99
CA GLY A 325 -3.64 29.28 -2.77
C GLY A 325 -2.42 29.00 -3.63
N GLY A 326 -1.50 28.18 -3.10
CA GLY A 326 -0.38 27.67 -3.88
C GLY A 326 -0.89 26.89 -5.10
N LYS A 327 -0.05 26.77 -6.13
CA LYS A 327 -0.38 25.99 -7.31
C LYS A 327 -0.46 24.51 -6.90
N SER A 328 -1.61 23.89 -7.19
CA SER A 328 -1.91 22.48 -6.93
C SER A 328 -1.87 21.73 -8.27
N PHE A 329 -1.49 20.46 -8.25
CA PHE A 329 -1.30 19.68 -9.48
C PHE A 329 -2.08 18.37 -9.43
N ALA A 330 -2.57 17.95 -10.59
CA ALA A 330 -3.17 16.65 -10.82
C ALA A 330 -2.49 16.02 -12.04
N ILE A 331 -1.77 14.92 -11.86
CA ILE A 331 -1.28 14.10 -12.96
C ILE A 331 -2.26 12.93 -13.10
N ILE A 332 -2.87 12.78 -14.26
CA ILE A 332 -4.00 11.87 -14.44
C ILE A 332 -3.86 10.98 -15.67
N THR A 333 -4.51 9.82 -15.61
CA THR A 333 -4.98 9.05 -16.77
C THR A 333 -6.46 8.72 -16.58
N ASP A 334 -7.05 7.87 -17.43
CA ASP A 334 -8.39 7.31 -17.20
C ASP A 334 -8.53 6.58 -15.84
N ARG A 335 -7.43 5.97 -15.36
CA ARG A 335 -7.37 5.06 -14.19
C ARG A 335 -6.39 5.47 -13.08
N TYR A 336 -5.48 6.40 -13.35
CA TYR A 336 -4.45 6.86 -12.41
C TYR A 336 -4.70 8.31 -11.99
N LEU A 337 -4.35 8.63 -10.74
CA LEU A 337 -4.34 9.98 -10.20
C LEU A 337 -3.15 10.15 -9.26
N ASN A 338 -2.34 11.18 -9.52
CA ASN A 338 -1.46 11.79 -8.54
C ASN A 338 -1.91 13.22 -8.31
N PHE A 339 -2.51 13.50 -7.16
CA PHE A 339 -2.98 14.82 -6.78
C PHE A 339 -2.11 15.39 -5.69
N ASN A 340 -1.57 16.59 -5.91
CA ASN A 340 -0.86 17.37 -4.92
C ASN A 340 -1.61 18.68 -4.67
N SER A 341 -2.04 18.88 -3.44
CA SER A 341 -2.70 20.10 -3.00
C SER A 341 -1.76 20.92 -2.13
N ARG A 342 -1.57 22.18 -2.53
CA ARG A 342 -0.88 23.19 -1.73
C ARG A 342 -1.83 24.34 -1.43
N LEU A 343 -2.40 24.34 -0.23
CA LEU A 343 -3.34 25.37 0.20
C LEU A 343 -2.84 26.04 1.48
N GLY A 344 -2.23 27.22 1.32
CA GLY A 344 -1.55 27.92 2.41
C GLY A 344 -0.41 27.08 2.99
N TYR A 345 -0.52 26.73 4.27
CA TYR A 345 0.46 25.89 5.00
C TYR A 345 0.13 24.39 4.98
N HIS A 346 -0.95 23.97 4.30
CA HIS A 346 -1.36 22.57 4.20
C HIS A 346 -0.85 21.95 2.90
N PHE A 347 -0.22 20.80 3.06
CA PHE A 347 0.25 19.95 2.00
C PHE A 347 -0.50 18.64 2.09
N GLY A 348 -1.28 18.33 1.04
CA GLY A 348 -1.98 17.07 0.92
C GLY A 348 -1.60 16.39 -0.38
N GLN A 349 -1.39 15.09 -0.34
CA GLN A 349 -1.09 14.28 -1.51
C GLN A 349 -1.99 13.06 -1.53
N VAL A 350 -2.54 12.75 -2.70
CA VAL A 350 -3.29 11.52 -2.94
C VAL A 350 -2.77 10.88 -4.22
N ASP A 351 -2.32 9.64 -4.12
CA ASP A 351 -1.88 8.82 -5.26
C ASP A 351 -2.76 7.58 -5.33
N ALA A 352 -3.40 7.32 -6.46
CA ALA A 352 -4.38 6.24 -6.60
C ALA A 352 -4.35 5.61 -7.98
N TYR A 353 -4.58 4.30 -8.01
CA TYR A 353 -4.76 3.53 -9.23
C TYR A 353 -6.00 2.64 -9.12
N LEU A 354 -6.86 2.68 -10.14
CA LEU A 354 -8.14 1.96 -10.19
C LEU A 354 -8.16 1.02 -11.41
N SER A 355 -8.43 -0.25 -11.13
CA SER A 355 -8.44 -1.39 -12.04
C SER A 355 -9.57 -2.36 -11.65
N GLU A 356 -10.02 -3.17 -12.61
CA GLU A 356 -10.97 -4.26 -12.35
C GLU A 356 -10.32 -5.37 -11.51
N GLU A 357 -9.01 -5.55 -11.66
CA GLU A 357 -8.22 -6.49 -10.87
C GLU A 357 -8.00 -5.92 -9.47
N ARG A 358 -8.60 -6.55 -8.46
CA ARG A 358 -8.58 -6.08 -7.06
C ARG A 358 -7.17 -5.86 -6.53
N ASN A 359 -6.21 -6.67 -6.96
CA ASN A 359 -4.84 -6.64 -6.44
C ASN A 359 -4.03 -5.40 -6.90
N ASP A 360 -4.42 -4.78 -8.01
CA ASP A 360 -3.75 -3.59 -8.54
C ASP A 360 -4.22 -2.31 -7.84
N ASN A 361 -5.41 -2.34 -7.23
CA ASN A 361 -6.05 -1.16 -6.66
C ASN A 361 -5.35 -0.70 -5.39
N TYR A 362 -5.02 0.59 -5.35
CA TYR A 362 -4.45 1.21 -4.18
C TYR A 362 -4.80 2.70 -4.06
N ILE A 363 -4.74 3.20 -2.84
CA ILE A 363 -4.74 4.63 -2.51
C ILE A 363 -3.62 4.88 -1.50
N THR A 364 -2.77 5.86 -1.79
CA THR A 364 -1.82 6.42 -0.84
C THR A 364 -2.26 7.84 -0.53
N PHE A 365 -2.54 8.09 0.74
CA PHE A 365 -2.93 9.38 1.26
C PHE A 365 -1.79 9.94 2.10
N GLN A 366 -1.42 11.20 1.91
CA GLN A 366 -0.47 11.90 2.76
C GLN A 366 -0.98 13.30 3.11
N PHE A 367 -0.75 13.70 4.35
CA PHE A 367 -1.11 15.03 4.81
C PHE A 367 -0.06 15.57 5.78
N LYS A 368 0.36 16.81 5.59
CA LYS A 368 1.32 17.51 6.46
C LYS A 368 1.03 19.01 6.53
N GLY A 369 1.41 19.64 7.64
CA GLY A 369 1.47 21.09 7.74
C GLY A 369 0.21 21.76 8.25
N GLY A 370 0.26 23.09 8.40
CA GLY A 370 -0.79 23.95 8.92
C GLY A 370 -0.25 25.14 9.71
N ALA A 371 -1.03 26.22 9.80
CA ALA A 371 -0.63 27.48 10.43
C ALA A 371 -0.70 27.48 11.98
N ALA A 372 -1.05 26.35 12.59
CA ALA A 372 -1.30 26.23 14.02
C ALA A 372 -0.04 25.85 14.82
N ALA A 373 -0.11 26.04 16.14
CA ALA A 373 0.91 25.58 17.08
C ALA A 373 1.13 24.06 17.00
N ILE A 374 2.33 23.61 17.37
CA ILE A 374 2.80 22.22 17.22
C ILE A 374 1.81 21.22 17.83
N ASP A 375 1.30 21.51 19.02
CA ASP A 375 0.34 20.67 19.75
C ASP A 375 -0.99 20.47 19.00
N ARG A 376 -1.47 21.50 18.29
CA ARG A 376 -2.70 21.40 17.47
C ARG A 376 -2.46 20.63 16.18
N ARG A 377 -1.27 20.77 15.59
CA ARG A 377 -0.88 19.99 14.41
C ARG A 377 -0.77 18.50 14.72
N GLU A 378 -0.23 18.15 15.88
CA GLU A 378 -0.17 16.77 16.38
C GLU A 378 -1.57 16.20 16.64
N ARG A 379 -2.48 16.97 17.27
CA ARG A 379 -3.89 16.53 17.46
C ARG A 379 -4.61 16.30 16.14
N ARG A 380 -4.40 17.16 15.14
CA ARG A 380 -4.95 16.95 13.80
C ARG A 380 -4.38 15.70 13.15
N ALA A 381 -3.07 15.47 13.28
CA ALA A 381 -2.44 14.25 12.77
C ALA A 381 -3.03 13.00 13.42
N LYS A 382 -3.26 13.03 14.74
CA LYS A 382 -3.94 11.95 15.47
C LYS A 382 -5.38 11.73 14.98
N LEU A 383 -6.16 12.80 14.81
CA LEU A 383 -7.53 12.72 14.28
C LEU A 383 -7.57 12.11 12.88
N LEU A 384 -6.72 12.61 11.98
CA LEU A 384 -6.56 12.10 10.62
C LEU A 384 -6.23 10.61 10.63
N GLY A 385 -5.31 10.20 11.52
CA GLY A 385 -4.96 8.79 11.66
C GLY A 385 -6.14 7.93 12.09
N LEU A 386 -6.90 8.35 13.10
CA LEU A 386 -8.09 7.64 13.55
C LEU A 386 -9.15 7.51 12.44
N ILE A 387 -9.39 8.59 11.69
CA ILE A 387 -10.34 8.57 10.56
C ILE A 387 -9.86 7.62 9.46
N LEU A 388 -8.58 7.69 9.07
CA LEU A 388 -8.01 6.83 8.04
C LEU A 388 -8.03 5.34 8.45
N GLU A 389 -7.73 5.03 9.72
CA GLU A 389 -7.84 3.67 10.25
C GLU A 389 -9.28 3.14 10.22
N ASP A 390 -10.27 3.97 10.59
CA ASP A 390 -11.71 3.63 10.52
C ASP A 390 -12.17 3.39 9.07
N LEU A 391 -11.60 4.12 8.11
CA LEU A 391 -11.78 3.90 6.66
C LEU A 391 -11.00 2.68 6.13
N GLY A 392 -10.21 1.99 6.95
CA GLY A 392 -9.49 0.77 6.59
C GLY A 392 -8.07 0.97 6.05
N PHE A 393 -7.53 2.19 6.07
CA PHE A 393 -6.14 2.44 5.67
C PHE A 393 -5.17 1.89 6.72
N LYS A 394 -4.02 1.39 6.25
CA LYS A 394 -2.85 1.20 7.10
C LYS A 394 -2.18 2.56 7.30
N VAL A 395 -2.16 3.07 8.53
CA VAL A 395 -1.70 4.42 8.85
C VAL A 395 -0.33 4.43 9.52
N GLN A 396 0.48 5.42 9.19
CA GLN A 396 1.72 5.78 9.86
C GLN A 396 1.72 7.28 10.15
N ILE A 397 2.04 7.65 11.39
CA ILE A 397 2.13 9.06 11.83
C ILE A 397 3.56 9.34 12.28
N ARG A 398 4.14 10.44 11.81
CA ARG A 398 5.46 10.93 12.24
C ARG A 398 5.39 12.44 12.48
N GLY A 399 5.23 12.85 13.74
CA GLY A 399 4.99 14.25 14.08
C GLY A 399 3.65 14.72 13.52
N ASP A 400 3.67 15.73 12.65
CA ASP A 400 2.48 16.26 11.98
C ASP A 400 2.22 15.67 10.58
N LEU A 401 3.07 14.75 10.13
CA LEU A 401 2.90 14.00 8.89
C LEU A 401 2.05 12.76 9.16
N VAL A 402 0.95 12.63 8.42
CA VAL A 402 0.11 11.43 8.38
C VAL A 402 0.22 10.81 7.00
N GLN A 403 0.46 9.50 6.97
CA GLN A 403 0.48 8.70 5.77
C GLN A 403 -0.49 7.53 5.95
N GLY A 404 -1.39 7.32 5.00
CA GLY A 404 -2.32 6.20 4.95
C GLY A 404 -2.13 5.44 3.65
N ARG A 405 -2.18 4.11 3.70
CA ARG A 405 -2.20 3.27 2.50
C ARG A 405 -3.33 2.26 2.54
N LEU A 406 -4.12 2.23 1.47
CA LEU A 406 -5.19 1.28 1.23
C LEU A 406 -4.84 0.43 -0.01
N VAL A 407 -5.04 -0.88 0.05
CA VAL A 407 -4.73 -1.83 -1.04
C VAL A 407 -5.77 -2.95 -1.07
N LYS A 408 -5.93 -3.61 -2.23
CA LYS A 408 -6.75 -4.84 -2.40
C LYS A 408 -8.26 -4.64 -2.24
N PHE A 409 -8.76 -3.47 -2.64
CA PHE A 409 -10.21 -3.19 -2.70
C PHE A 409 -10.73 -3.33 -4.13
N SER A 410 -12.02 -3.60 -4.30
CA SER A 410 -12.63 -3.58 -5.63
C SER A 410 -12.59 -2.18 -6.24
N PHE A 411 -12.85 -2.11 -7.55
CA PHE A 411 -12.92 -0.85 -8.28
C PHE A 411 -13.84 0.18 -7.61
N LEU A 412 -15.09 -0.22 -7.29
CA LEU A 412 -16.10 0.66 -6.69
C LEU A 412 -15.74 1.07 -5.26
N GLU A 413 -15.28 0.12 -4.44
CA GLU A 413 -14.83 0.41 -3.07
C GLU A 413 -13.66 1.42 -3.08
N THR A 414 -12.74 1.29 -4.03
CA THR A 414 -11.59 2.19 -4.17
C THR A 414 -12.04 3.58 -4.61
N GLU A 415 -13.01 3.66 -5.52
CA GLU A 415 -13.60 4.93 -5.94
C GLU A 415 -14.29 5.66 -4.77
N GLU A 416 -15.08 4.95 -3.97
CA GLU A 416 -15.71 5.50 -2.76
C GLU A 416 -14.68 5.97 -1.73
N MET A 417 -13.61 5.21 -1.50
CA MET A 417 -12.56 5.59 -0.55
C MET A 417 -11.75 6.81 -1.04
N LEU A 418 -11.64 7.00 -2.35
CA LEU A 418 -11.00 8.17 -2.92
C LEU A 418 -11.87 9.43 -2.76
N GLU A 419 -13.20 9.29 -2.89
CA GLU A 419 -14.15 10.34 -2.54
C GLU A 419 -14.06 10.71 -1.05
N MET A 420 -14.00 9.72 -0.16
CA MET A 420 -13.79 9.95 1.27
C MET A 420 -12.44 10.62 1.57
N SER A 421 -11.40 10.34 0.77
CA SER A 421 -10.08 10.98 0.89
C SER A 421 -10.15 12.47 0.53
N GLY A 422 -10.85 12.83 -0.55
CA GLY A 422 -11.08 14.23 -0.94
C GLY A 422 -11.90 14.97 0.12
N LEU A 423 -12.96 14.34 0.63
CA LEU A 423 -13.76 14.85 1.73
C LEU A 423 -12.90 15.11 2.98
N LEU A 424 -12.03 14.16 3.35
CA LEU A 424 -11.16 14.27 4.51
C LEU A 424 -10.19 15.45 4.39
N MET A 425 -9.57 15.65 3.23
CA MET A 425 -8.70 16.81 2.98
C MET A 425 -9.45 18.14 3.18
N ALA A 426 -10.69 18.23 2.70
CA ALA A 426 -11.50 19.43 2.81
C ALA A 426 -12.07 19.64 4.23
N PHE A 427 -12.44 18.55 4.91
CA PHE A 427 -12.85 18.52 6.32
C PHE A 427 -11.73 18.99 7.25
N CYS A 428 -10.50 18.52 7.05
CA CYS A 428 -9.36 18.87 7.90
C CYS A 428 -9.01 20.36 7.86
N ARG A 429 -9.26 21.04 6.74
CA ARG A 429 -9.08 22.49 6.61
C ARG A 429 -9.94 23.29 7.60
N GLN A 430 -11.07 22.74 8.04
CA GLN A 430 -11.96 23.42 8.99
C GLN A 430 -11.47 23.31 10.45
N LEU A 431 -10.44 22.49 10.72
CA LEU A 431 -10.07 22.06 12.06
C LEU A 431 -8.86 22.78 12.68
N ASP A 432 -8.12 23.56 11.90
CA ASP A 432 -6.80 24.07 12.31
C ASP A 432 -6.82 25.01 13.52
N LEU A 433 -7.92 25.72 13.73
CA LEU A 433 -8.10 26.64 14.86
C LEU A 433 -8.98 26.05 15.98
N ALA A 434 -9.65 24.92 15.72
CA ALA A 434 -10.67 24.36 16.59
C ALA A 434 -10.17 23.22 17.49
N LEU A 435 -9.08 22.53 17.14
CA LEU A 435 -8.52 21.42 17.92
C LEU A 435 -7.74 21.89 19.16
N SER A 436 -8.44 22.53 20.09
CA SER A 436 -7.87 23.06 21.33
C SER A 436 -7.71 22.01 22.44
N SER A 437 -8.43 20.89 22.37
CA SER A 437 -8.36 19.79 23.35
C SER A 437 -8.68 18.43 22.74
N ASP A 438 -8.31 17.36 23.44
CA ASP A 438 -8.58 15.98 23.04
C ASP A 438 -10.10 15.67 23.05
N ALA A 439 -10.88 16.33 23.91
CA ALA A 439 -12.34 16.22 23.88
C ALA A 439 -12.95 16.77 22.57
N VAL A 440 -12.39 17.84 22.02
CA VAL A 440 -12.83 18.37 20.71
C VAL A 440 -12.41 17.43 19.58
N LEU A 441 -11.21 16.85 19.67
CA LEU A 441 -10.75 15.81 18.74
C LEU A 441 -11.73 14.64 18.70
N ASP A 442 -12.10 14.08 19.85
CA ASP A 442 -13.04 12.95 19.92
C ASP A 442 -14.41 13.32 19.35
N ARG A 443 -14.90 14.53 19.61
CA ARG A 443 -16.15 15.02 19.00
C ARG A 443 -16.06 15.13 17.49
N CYS A 444 -14.95 15.62 16.95
CA CYS A 444 -14.71 15.69 15.51
C CYS A 444 -14.63 14.29 14.87
N PHE A 445 -13.98 13.33 15.55
CA PHE A 445 -13.94 11.94 15.11
C PHE A 445 -15.34 11.32 15.06
N GLN A 446 -16.13 11.50 16.13
CA GLN A 446 -17.51 11.01 16.16
C GLN A 446 -18.38 11.71 15.11
N ALA A 447 -18.23 13.00 14.89
CA ALA A 447 -18.97 13.72 13.85
C ALA A 447 -18.68 13.13 12.46
N PHE A 448 -17.40 12.89 12.14
CA PHE A 448 -17.01 12.24 10.89
C PHE A 448 -17.65 10.85 10.73
N LYS A 449 -17.60 10.04 11.80
CA LYS A 449 -18.19 8.69 11.83
C LYS A 449 -19.71 8.69 11.62
N HIS A 450 -20.40 9.68 12.19
CA HIS A 450 -21.85 9.86 12.04
C HIS A 450 -22.23 10.65 10.77
N ARG A 451 -21.26 10.91 9.87
CA ARG A 451 -21.46 11.66 8.63
C ARG A 451 -21.98 13.09 8.83
N ASP A 452 -21.57 13.73 9.93
CA ASP A 452 -21.71 15.17 10.13
C ASP A 452 -20.37 15.85 9.82
N TYR A 453 -20.21 16.25 8.55
CA TYR A 453 -19.02 16.95 8.09
C TYR A 453 -19.13 18.48 8.18
N SER A 454 -20.27 18.97 8.69
CA SER A 454 -20.58 20.41 8.77
C SER A 454 -19.83 21.12 9.88
N LEU A 455 -19.44 20.37 10.91
CA LEU A 455 -18.74 20.85 12.12
C LEU A 455 -19.43 22.06 12.78
N THR A 456 -20.73 22.20 12.60
CA THR A 456 -21.53 23.33 13.12
C THR A 456 -21.43 23.48 14.64
N PHE A 457 -21.19 22.38 15.36
CA PHE A 457 -20.98 22.39 16.81
C PHE A 457 -19.70 23.10 17.27
N LEU A 458 -18.75 23.39 16.37
CA LEU A 458 -17.57 24.21 16.65
C LEU A 458 -17.90 25.72 16.61
N GLN A 459 -19.09 26.12 16.15
CA GLN A 459 -19.53 27.51 16.02
C GLN A 459 -20.31 28.04 17.24
N VAL A 460 -20.33 27.32 18.36
CA VAL A 460 -21.04 27.75 19.57
C VAL A 460 -20.30 28.96 20.18
N ARG A 461 -20.91 30.13 20.06
CA ARG A 461 -20.52 31.38 20.72
C ARG A 461 -20.46 31.19 22.24
N GLU A 462 -19.41 31.74 22.84
CA GLU A 462 -19.37 32.12 24.25
C GLU A 462 -20.68 32.85 24.59
N GLY A 463 -21.42 32.30 25.56
CA GLY A 463 -22.56 32.96 26.19
C GLY A 463 -22.09 33.83 27.35
#